data_AF-A0AAP8KH44-F1
#
_entry.id   AF-A0AAP8KH44-F1
#
_cell.length_a   1.000
_cell.length_b   1.000
_cell.length_c   1.000
_cell.angle_alpha   90.00
_cell.angle_beta   90.00
_cell.angle_gamma   90.00
#
_symmetry.space_group_name_H-M   'P 1'
#
loop_
_entity.id
_entity.type
_entity.pdbx_description
1 polymer ?
#
loop_
_entity_poly.entity_id
_entity_poly.type
_entity_poly.pdbx_seq_one_letter_code
_entity_poly.pdbx_strand_id
1 'polypeptide(L)' 'MTPLKLAVLPALFALAVCQTTTAGTVSSASFQATFVVHDACTIVSQRGSAQVRCQHNTPYFLHQQATSSGADLVTVTF' A
#
# COMPACT_ATOMS: atom_id res chain seq x y z
N MET A 1 63.88 -37.33 -15.55
CA MET A 1 62.47 -37.76 -15.71
C MET A 1 61.72 -37.36 -14.44
N THR A 2 60.99 -36.25 -14.46
CA THR A 2 60.34 -35.64 -13.29
C THR A 2 58.85 -35.99 -13.26
N PRO A 3 58.35 -36.71 -12.23
CA PRO A 3 56.96 -37.18 -12.15
C PRO A 3 55.98 -36.15 -11.57
N LEU A 4 56.22 -34.85 -11.78
CA LEU A 4 55.45 -33.78 -11.12
C LEU A 4 54.21 -33.29 -11.90
N LYS A 5 53.83 -33.97 -12.99
CA LYS A 5 52.81 -33.46 -13.95
C LYS A 5 51.44 -34.14 -13.86
N LEU A 6 51.28 -35.23 -13.08
CA LEU A 6 49.99 -35.96 -13.03
C LEU A 6 49.11 -35.68 -11.80
N ALA A 7 49.59 -34.95 -10.79
CA ALA A 7 48.80 -34.70 -9.57
C ALA A 7 47.84 -33.50 -9.67
N VAL A 8 47.91 -32.71 -10.74
CA VAL A 8 47.15 -31.44 -10.87
C VAL A 8 45.75 -31.64 -11.47
N LEU A 9 45.54 -32.69 -12.27
CA LEU A 9 44.24 -32.95 -12.91
C LEU A 9 43.10 -33.32 -11.92
N PRO A 10 43.32 -34.17 -10.88
CA PRO A 10 42.24 -34.52 -9.96
C PRO A 10 41.81 -33.33 -9.08
N ALA A 11 42.75 -32.45 -8.72
CA ALA A 11 42.48 -31.27 -7.91
C ALA A 11 41.63 -30.24 -8.65
N LEU A 12 41.87 -30.06 -9.96
CA LEU A 12 41.05 -29.17 -10.80
C LEU A 12 39.64 -29.72 -11.02
N PHE A 13 39.46 -31.03 -11.09
CA PHE A 13 38.14 -31.65 -11.25
C PHE A 13 37.27 -31.51 -9.98
N ALA A 14 37.87 -31.63 -8.80
CA ALA A 14 37.18 -31.39 -7.52
C ALA A 14 36.69 -29.94 -7.36
N LEU A 15 37.46 -28.96 -7.85
CA LEU A 15 37.05 -27.56 -7.88
C LEU A 15 35.90 -27.30 -8.87
N ALA A 16 35.86 -28.03 -10.00
CA ALA A 16 34.80 -27.89 -10.99
C ALA A 16 33.45 -28.46 -10.52
N VAL A 17 33.46 -29.57 -9.78
CA VAL A 17 32.22 -30.22 -9.28
C VAL A 17 31.58 -29.43 -8.12
N CYS A 18 32.38 -28.72 -7.31
CA CYS A 18 31.85 -27.88 -6.23
C CYS A 18 31.16 -26.59 -6.72
N GLN A 19 31.21 -26.27 -8.02
CA GLN A 19 30.54 -25.08 -8.58
C GLN A 19 29.16 -25.38 -9.18
N THR A 20 28.77 -26.66 -9.28
CA THR A 20 27.47 -27.07 -9.82
C THR A 20 26.43 -27.30 -8.72
N THR A 21 26.14 -26.27 -7.94
CA THR A 21 24.96 -26.24 -7.05
C THR A 21 24.41 -24.82 -6.91
N THR A 22 24.04 -24.18 -8.02
CA THR A 22 22.94 -23.21 -7.99
C THR A 22 21.62 -23.98 -7.97
N ALA A 23 21.36 -24.66 -6.86
CA ALA A 23 20.03 -25.17 -6.54
C ALA A 23 19.12 -23.94 -6.39
N GLY A 24 18.12 -23.86 -7.26
CA GLY A 24 17.28 -22.68 -7.42
C GLY A 24 16.75 -22.15 -6.09
N THR A 25 17.22 -20.98 -5.70
CA THR A 25 16.60 -20.20 -4.64
C THR A 25 15.35 -19.55 -5.24
N VAL A 26 14.21 -20.23 -5.08
CA VAL A 26 12.91 -19.62 -5.35
C VAL A 26 12.72 -18.53 -4.28
N SER A 27 13.03 -17.28 -4.64
CA SER A 27 12.89 -16.15 -3.73
C SER A 27 11.42 -15.74 -3.68
N SER A 28 10.71 -16.16 -2.64
CA SER A 28 9.36 -15.72 -2.35
C SER A 28 9.40 -14.45 -1.51
N ALA A 29 8.95 -13.33 -2.06
CA ALA A 29 8.71 -12.10 -1.30
C ALA A 29 7.21 -11.98 -1.00
N SER A 30 6.85 -11.83 0.27
CA SER A 30 5.50 -11.47 0.68
C SER A 30 5.40 -9.95 0.80
N PHE A 31 4.39 -9.36 0.16
CA PHE A 31 4.10 -7.94 0.26
C PHE A 31 2.76 -7.77 0.96
N GLN A 32 2.77 -7.10 2.11
CA GLN A 32 1.57 -6.71 2.81
C GLN A 32 1.40 -5.20 2.65
N ALA A 33 0.39 -4.79 1.88
CA ALA A 33 -0.06 -3.40 1.81
C ALA A 33 -1.31 -3.23 2.66
N THR A 34 -1.29 -2.20 3.50
CA THR A 34 -2.46 -1.72 4.20
C THR A 34 -2.89 -0.42 3.55
N PHE A 35 -4.12 -0.38 3.06
CA PHE A 35 -4.71 0.84 2.50
C PHE A 35 -5.67 1.44 3.53
N VAL A 36 -5.52 2.73 3.80
CA VAL A 36 -6.49 3.49 4.58
C VAL A 36 -7.37 4.25 3.59
N VAL A 37 -8.64 3.88 3.53
CA VAL A 37 -9.62 4.63 2.72
C VAL A 37 -10.07 5.82 3.54
N HIS A 38 -9.64 7.02 3.14
CA HIS A 38 -10.17 8.25 3.70
C HIS A 38 -11.48 8.60 3.02
N ASP A 39 -12.50 8.85 3.82
CA ASP A 39 -13.76 9.35 3.31
C ASP A 39 -13.69 10.87 3.12
N ALA A 40 -14.27 11.34 2.03
CA ALA A 40 -14.29 12.75 1.66
C ALA A 40 -15.72 13.21 1.44
N CYS A 41 -16.16 14.18 2.23
CA CYS A 41 -17.48 14.78 2.13
C CYS A 41 -17.36 16.26 1.75
N THR A 42 -18.14 16.68 0.76
CA THR A 42 -18.27 18.07 0.33
C THR A 42 -19.58 18.63 0.86
N ILE A 43 -19.52 19.75 1.57
CA ILE A 43 -20.69 20.47 2.05
C ILE A 43 -20.94 21.64 1.10
N VAL A 44 -22.10 21.66 0.46
CA VAL A 44 -22.54 22.73 -0.45
C VAL A 44 -23.70 23.45 0.21
N SER A 45 -23.56 24.74 0.49
CA SER A 45 -24.64 25.59 1.01
C SER A 45 -25.10 26.58 -0.05
N GLN A 46 -26.39 26.58 -0.38
CA GLN A 46 -27.03 27.49 -1.32
C GLN A 46 -28.38 27.97 -0.78
N ARG A 47 -28.53 29.29 -0.64
CA ARG A 47 -29.79 29.99 -0.30
C ARG A 47 -30.67 29.31 0.77
N GLY A 48 -30.12 29.09 1.96
CA GLY A 48 -30.88 28.54 3.09
C GLY A 48 -31.05 27.03 3.07
N SER A 49 -30.28 26.34 2.22
CA SER A 49 -30.23 24.88 2.17
C SER A 49 -28.77 24.43 2.09
N ALA A 50 -28.46 23.33 2.78
CA ALA A 50 -27.17 22.69 2.68
C ALA A 50 -27.32 21.23 2.27
N GLN A 51 -26.46 20.82 1.35
CA GLN A 51 -26.36 19.45 0.86
C GLN A 51 -24.97 18.92 1.19
N VAL A 52 -24.92 17.73 1.76
CA VAL A 52 -23.68 16.99 1.99
C VAL A 52 -23.56 15.93 0.90
N ARG A 53 -22.41 15.88 0.23
CA ARG A 53 -22.08 14.85 -0.76
C ARG A 53 -20.83 14.12 -0.30
N CYS A 54 -21.00 12.89 0.17
CA CYS A 54 -19.89 12.02 0.55
C CYS A 54 -19.56 11.06 -0.59
N GLN A 55 -18.26 10.72 -0.75
CA GLN A 55 -17.84 9.72 -1.74
C GLN A 55 -18.31 8.32 -1.36
N HIS A 56 -18.29 7.99 -0.08
CA HIS A 56 -18.87 6.76 0.44
C HIS A 56 -20.15 7.04 1.23
N ASN A 57 -20.87 5.99 1.59
CA ASN A 57 -22.14 6.07 2.32
C ASN A 57 -21.89 6.37 3.82
N THR A 58 -21.10 7.40 4.10
CA THR A 58 -20.76 7.86 5.45
C THR A 58 -22.04 8.35 6.11
N PRO A 59 -22.40 7.85 7.31
CA PRO A 59 -23.51 8.41 8.05
C PRO A 59 -23.18 9.86 8.42
N TYR A 60 -24.13 10.75 8.25
CA TYR A 60 -24.01 12.13 8.71
C TYR A 60 -25.35 12.61 9.24
N PHE A 61 -25.30 13.54 10.19
CA PHE A 61 -26.46 14.26 10.67
C PHE A 61 -26.37 15.72 10.22
N LEU A 62 -27.48 16.24 9.72
CA LEU A 62 -27.56 17.59 9.15
C LEU A 62 -28.61 18.37 9.95
N HIS A 63 -28.16 19.36 10.71
CA HIS A 63 -29.03 20.23 11.50
C HIS A 63 -29.02 21.63 10.89
N GLN A 64 -30.19 22.10 10.48
CA GLN A 64 -30.40 23.45 9.94
C GLN A 64 -31.10 24.29 11.01
N GLN A 65 -30.49 25.42 11.36
CA GLN A 65 -31.01 26.34 12.35
C GLN A 65 -31.14 27.74 11.73
N ALA A 66 -32.38 28.20 11.64
CA ALA A 66 -32.66 29.59 11.27
C ALA A 66 -32.17 30.51 12.40
N THR A 67 -31.26 31.43 12.09
CA THR A 67 -30.82 32.44 13.08
C THR A 67 -31.66 33.71 12.96
N SER A 68 -31.88 34.39 14.09
CA SER A 68 -32.69 35.62 14.16
C SER A 68 -32.10 36.79 13.38
N SER A 69 -30.83 36.73 12.98
CA SER A 69 -30.16 37.72 12.13
C SER A 69 -30.43 37.52 10.63
N GLY A 70 -31.20 36.50 10.26
CA GLY A 70 -31.45 36.13 8.87
C GLY A 70 -30.29 35.35 8.21
N ALA A 71 -29.24 35.01 8.97
CA ALA A 71 -28.23 34.05 8.53
C ALA A 71 -28.75 32.62 8.72
N ASP A 72 -28.40 31.73 7.81
CA ASP A 72 -28.71 30.30 7.95
C ASP A 72 -27.50 29.59 8.55
N LEU A 73 -27.68 28.90 9.68
CA LEU A 73 -26.63 28.12 10.34
C LEU A 73 -26.87 26.64 10.04
N VAL A 74 -25.87 26.01 9.45
CA VAL A 74 -25.89 24.57 9.17
C VAL A 74 -24.77 23.89 9.94
N THR A 75 -25.15 22.93 10.77
CA THR A 75 -24.23 22.05 11.49
C THR A 75 -24.25 20.67 10.85
N VAL A 76 -23.08 20.18 10.43
CA VAL A 76 -22.89 18.84 9.89
C VAL A 76 -22.04 18.03 10.86
N THR A 77 -22.55 16.89 11.29
CA THR A 77 -21.88 15.96 12.20
C THR A 77 -21.64 14.63 11.48
N PHE A 78 -20.42 14.10 11.56
CA PHE A 78 -19.99 12.82 10.99
C PHE A 78 -19.85 11.76 12.08
#